data_AF-A0A842N6Y6-F1
#
_entry.id   AF-A0A842N6Y6-F1
#
_cell.length_a   1.000
_cell.length_b   1.000
_cell.length_c   1.000
_cell.angle_alpha   90.00
_cell.angle_beta   90.00
_cell.angle_gamma   90.00
#
_symmetry.space_group_name_H-M   'P 1'
#
loop_
_entity.id
_entity.type
_entity.pdbx_description
1 polymer ?
#
loop_
_entity_poly.entity_id
_entity_poly.type
_entity_poly.pdbx_seq_one_letter_code
_entity_poly.pdbx_strand_id
1 'polypeptide(L)'
;MELVALLSTGKGTWGQVAGLMKKGEWEKVTVVGNDFANQNFNVPEIPFDFIEVDLNKSLVQLKKEFSKKFEGRINALEVALSIASGSGKE
;
A
#
# COMPACT_ATOMS: atom_id res chain seq x y z
N MET A 1 -15.80 2.17 -0.97
CA MET A 1 -14.65 1.59 -1.71
C MET A 1 -13.39 1.69 -0.87
N GLU A 2 -12.57 0.63 -0.85
CA GLU A 2 -11.25 0.65 -0.19
C GLU A 2 -10.12 0.80 -1.21
N LEU A 3 -9.08 1.56 -0.86
CA LEU A 3 -7.84 1.65 -1.64
C LEU A 3 -6.72 0.88 -0.93
N VAL A 4 -6.05 -0.01 -1.65
CA VAL A 4 -4.78 -0.62 -1.25
C VAL A 4 -3.69 -0.11 -2.17
N ALA A 5 -2.65 0.52 -1.63
CA ALA A 5 -1.55 1.07 -2.41
C ALA A 5 -0.19 0.56 -1.94
N LEU A 6 0.61 0.06 -2.87
CA LEU A 6 1.99 -0.34 -2.61
C LEU A 6 2.94 0.87 -2.70
N LEU A 7 3.88 0.95 -1.76
CA LEU A 7 5.04 1.84 -1.77
C LEU A 7 6.31 0.99 -1.67
N SER A 8 6.98 0.83 -2.82
CA SER A 8 8.31 0.22 -2.88
C SER A 8 9.38 1.32 -2.84
N THR A 9 10.60 1.01 -3.27
CA THR A 9 11.77 1.90 -3.13
C THR A 9 11.71 3.17 -3.99
N GLY A 10 10.87 3.21 -5.02
CA GLY A 10 10.73 4.33 -5.94
C GLY A 10 9.96 5.51 -5.35
N LYS A 11 10.63 6.41 -4.62
CA LYS A 11 9.99 7.61 -4.02
C LYS A 11 9.29 8.53 -5.03
N GLY A 12 9.75 8.54 -6.29
CA GLY A 12 9.12 9.33 -7.35
C GLY A 12 7.66 8.92 -7.63
N THR A 13 7.30 7.66 -7.40
CA THR A 13 5.93 7.16 -7.59
C THR A 13 5.06 7.35 -6.35
N TRP A 14 5.64 7.67 -5.19
CA TRP A 14 4.88 7.95 -3.98
C TRP A 14 3.98 9.19 -4.15
N GLY A 15 4.44 10.18 -4.93
CA GLY A 15 3.62 11.35 -5.28
C GLY A 15 2.37 10.99 -6.09
N GLN A 16 2.43 9.94 -6.91
CA GLN A 16 1.27 9.43 -7.65
C GLN A 16 0.29 8.75 -6.71
N VAL A 17 0.77 7.93 -5.76
CA VAL A 17 -0.06 7.31 -4.72
C VAL A 17 -0.74 8.38 -3.85
N ALA A 18 0.01 9.38 -3.39
CA ALA A 18 -0.55 10.50 -2.62
C ALA A 18 -1.59 11.29 -3.44
N GLY A 19 -1.35 11.50 -4.74
CA GLY A 19 -2.31 12.12 -5.64
C GLY A 19 -3.60 11.32 -5.80
N LEU A 20 -3.49 9.99 -5.91
CA LEU A 20 -4.63 9.06 -6.00
C LEU A 20 -5.45 9.06 -4.69
N MET A 21 -4.76 9.07 -3.55
CA MET A 21 -5.41 9.18 -2.23
C MET A 21 -6.20 10.49 -2.10
N LYS A 22 -5.66 11.61 -2.60
CA LYS A 22 -6.31 12.93 -2.53
C LYS A 22 -7.48 13.12 -3.49
N LYS A 23 -7.43 12.50 -4.66
CA LYS A 23 -8.41 12.73 -5.73
C LYS A 23 -9.55 11.71 -5.75
N GLY A 24 -9.36 10.54 -5.13
CA GLY A 24 -10.40 9.52 -5.04
C GLY A 24 -11.24 9.67 -3.78
N GLU A 25 -12.47 9.18 -3.84
CA GLU A 25 -13.35 9.05 -2.68
C GLU A 25 -13.18 7.65 -2.09
N TRP A 26 -12.37 7.55 -1.04
CA TRP A 26 -12.03 6.29 -0.38
C TRP A 26 -12.63 6.27 1.03
N GLU A 27 -13.32 5.19 1.37
CA GLU A 27 -13.82 4.97 2.74
C GLU A 27 -12.68 4.56 3.67
N LYS A 28 -11.70 3.84 3.11
CA LYS A 28 -10.50 3.41 3.80
C LYS A 28 -9.34 3.36 2.83
N VAL A 29 -8.19 3.82 3.28
CA VAL A 29 -6.93 3.69 2.56
C VAL A 29 -5.98 2.83 3.38
N THR A 30 -5.44 1.80 2.75
CA THR A 30 -4.38 0.95 3.29
C THR A 30 -3.13 1.10 2.42
N VAL A 31 -2.05 1.56 3.03
CA VAL A 31 -0.74 1.67 2.39
C VAL A 31 0.11 0.48 2.82
N VAL A 32 0.85 -0.07 1.87
CA VAL A 32 1.70 -1.24 2.08
C VAL A 32 3.11 -0.88 1.67
N GLY A 33 4.09 -1.18 2.51
CA GLY A 33 5.48 -0.88 2.18
C GLY A 33 6.42 -1.39 3.25
N ASN A 34 7.71 -1.11 3.09
CA ASN A 34 8.70 -1.43 4.11
C ASN A 34 8.70 -0.40 5.25
N ASP A 35 9.49 -0.65 6.29
CA ASP A 35 9.69 0.27 7.42
C ASP A 35 10.10 1.68 6.97
N PHE A 36 10.94 1.77 5.92
CA PHE A 36 11.33 3.06 5.35
C PHE A 36 10.11 3.85 4.84
N ALA A 37 9.19 3.20 4.12
CA ALA A 37 7.95 3.84 3.68
C ALA A 37 7.05 4.22 4.87
N ASN A 38 6.96 3.38 5.90
CA ASN A 38 6.18 3.66 7.11
C ASN A 38 6.63 4.97 7.79
N GLN A 39 7.94 5.18 7.89
CA GLN A 39 8.51 6.33 8.58
C GLN A 39 8.51 7.62 7.74
N ASN A 40 8.50 7.51 6.40
CA ASN A 40 8.74 8.64 5.51
C ASN A 40 7.53 9.03 4.65
N PHE A 41 6.54 8.16 4.51
CA PHE A 41 5.35 8.47 3.72
C PHE A 41 4.26 9.02 4.61
N ASN A 42 3.81 10.24 4.30
CA ASN A 42 2.65 10.84 4.92
C ASN A 42 1.90 11.69 3.89
N VAL A 43 0.59 11.69 3.98
CA VAL A 43 -0.29 12.52 3.16
C VAL A 43 -1.09 13.39 4.12
N PRO A 44 -0.80 14.71 4.19
CA PRO A 44 -1.52 15.60 5.10
C PRO A 44 -3.03 15.46 4.92
N GLU A 45 -3.74 15.43 6.05
CA GLU A 45 -5.21 15.44 6.13
C GLU A 45 -5.92 14.16 5.61
N ILE A 46 -5.16 13.13 5.22
CA ILE A 46 -5.73 11.84 4.79
C ILE A 46 -5.26 10.74 5.75
N PRO A 47 -6.16 10.19 6.59
CA PRO A 47 -5.82 9.04 7.42
C PRO A 47 -5.69 7.79 6.54
N PHE A 48 -4.70 6.95 6.85
CA PHE A 48 -4.52 5.65 6.22
C PHE A 48 -3.94 4.65 7.21
N ASP A 49 -4.27 3.38 7.02
CA ASP A 49 -3.62 2.28 7.72
C ASP A 49 -2.32 1.92 7.01
N PHE A 50 -1.27 1.61 7.76
CA PHE A 50 -0.02 1.11 7.17
C PHE A 50 0.19 -0.37 7.50
N ILE A 51 0.48 -1.16 6.46
CA ILE A 51 0.90 -2.56 6.58
C ILE A 51 2.36 -2.64 6.18
N GLU A 52 3.22 -2.80 7.18
CA GLU A 52 4.63 -3.04 6.95
C GLU A 52 4.86 -4.42 6.35
N VAL A 53 5.73 -4.56 5.35
CA VAL A 53 6.15 -5.81 4.71
C VAL A 53 7.63 -5.77 4.35
N ASP A 54 8.29 -6.93 4.35
CA ASP A 54 9.67 -7.03 3.90
C ASP A 54 9.75 -7.36 2.41
N LEU A 55 9.90 -6.32 1.58
CA LEU A 55 9.96 -6.39 0.11
C LEU A 55 11.17 -7.17 -0.44
N ASN A 56 12.18 -7.44 0.40
CA ASN A 56 13.37 -8.18 -0.04
C ASN A 56 13.13 -9.69 -0.12
N LYS A 57 12.08 -10.21 0.54
CA LYS A 57 11.76 -11.65 0.56
C LYS A 57 11.48 -12.23 -0.81
N SER A 58 11.69 -13.53 -0.99
CA SER A 58 11.36 -14.21 -2.26
C SER A 58 9.86 -14.06 -2.61
N LEU A 59 9.50 -14.14 -3.89
CA LEU A 59 8.11 -13.99 -4.36
C LEU A 59 7.11 -14.88 -3.58
N VAL A 60 7.49 -16.14 -3.35
CA VAL A 60 6.65 -17.11 -2.62
C VAL A 60 6.45 -16.68 -1.16
N GLN A 61 7.47 -16.12 -0.53
CA GLN A 61 7.38 -15.62 0.84
C GLN A 61 6.59 -14.31 0.92
N LEU A 62 6.78 -13.40 -0.04
CA LEU A 62 6.00 -12.16 -0.16
C LEU A 62 4.52 -12.46 -0.29
N LYS A 63 4.15 -13.37 -1.19
CA LYS A 63 2.75 -13.81 -1.33
C LYS A 63 2.17 -14.29 0.00
N LYS A 64 2.90 -15.16 0.71
CA LYS A 64 2.46 -15.67 2.02
C LYS A 64 2.32 -14.56 3.06
N GLU A 65 3.25 -13.62 3.08
CA GLU A 65 3.23 -12.50 4.00
C GLU A 65 2.06 -11.55 3.72
N PHE A 66 1.84 -11.16 2.46
CA PHE A 66 0.69 -10.36 2.06
C PHE A 66 -0.61 -11.06 2.45
N SER A 67 -0.83 -12.32 2.05
CA SER A 67 -2.05 -13.06 2.39
C SER A 67 -2.31 -13.08 3.90
N LYS A 68 -1.28 -13.30 4.72
CA LYS A 68 -1.42 -13.32 6.18
C LYS A 68 -1.71 -11.95 6.78
N LYS A 69 -1.06 -10.89 6.28
CA LYS A 69 -1.22 -9.53 6.84
C LYS A 69 -2.53 -8.88 6.42
N PHE A 70 -3.08 -9.25 5.26
CA PHE A 70 -4.35 -8.75 4.76
C PHE A 70 -5.58 -9.51 5.28
N GLU A 71 -5.38 -10.69 5.87
CA GLU A 71 -6.46 -11.50 6.44
C GLU A 71 -7.27 -10.69 7.47
N GLY A 72 -8.58 -10.54 7.24
CA GLY A 72 -9.49 -9.77 8.09
C GLY A 72 -9.32 -8.25 8.07
N ARG A 73 -8.49 -7.68 7.17
CA ARG A 73 -8.26 -6.22 7.08
C ARG A 73 -9.04 -5.53 5.97
N ILE A 74 -9.50 -6.28 4.97
CA ILE A 74 -10.30 -5.80 3.84
C ILE A 74 -11.72 -6.32 4.05
N ASN A 75 -12.68 -5.42 4.20
CA ASN A 75 -14.08 -5.79 4.48
C ASN A 75 -15.04 -5.28 3.40
N ALA A 76 -14.62 -4.34 2.56
CA ALA A 76 -15.43 -3.85 1.46
C ALA A 76 -15.55 -4.85 0.30
N LEU A 77 -16.67 -4.72 -0.41
CA LEU A 77 -16.96 -5.48 -1.62
C LEU A 77 -16.09 -5.03 -2.81
N GLU A 78 -15.71 -3.74 -2.83
CA GLU A 78 -14.93 -3.11 -3.90
C GLU A 78 -13.60 -2.59 -3.37
N VAL A 79 -12.52 -3.08 -3.97
CA VAL A 79 -11.15 -2.77 -3.60
C VAL A 79 -10.39 -2.29 -4.84
N ALA A 80 -9.87 -1.08 -4.78
CA ALA A 80 -8.93 -0.54 -5.75
C ALA A 80 -7.50 -0.90 -5.34
N LEU A 81 -6.73 -1.46 -6.27
CA LEU A 81 -5.31 -1.78 -6.06
C LEU A 81 -4.42 -0.85 -6.88
N SER A 82 -3.56 -0.10 -6.21
CA SER A 82 -2.53 0.72 -6.85
C SER A 82 -1.18 0.02 -6.83
N ILE A 83 -0.73 -0.36 -8.03
CA ILE A 83 0.61 -0.88 -8.33
C ILE A 83 1.55 0.18 -8.93
N ALA A 84 1.23 1.47 -8.72
CA ALA A 84 2.03 2.58 -9.25
C ALA A 84 3.46 2.62 -8.69
N SER A 85 3.70 2.04 -7.51
CA SER A 85 5.04 1.80 -6.95
C SER A 85 5.28 0.30 -6.85
N GLY A 86 6.46 -0.14 -7.28
CA GLY A 86 6.85 -1.55 -7.26
C GLY A 86 8.11 -1.77 -8.06
N SER A 87 8.80 -2.89 -7.80
CA SER A 87 9.89 -3.39 -8.62
C SER A 87 9.42 -4.36 -9.71
N GLY A 88 8.12 -4.68 -9.75
CA GLY A 88 7.50 -5.67 -10.63
C GLY A 88 7.51 -7.09 -10.07
N LYS A 89 8.16 -7.29 -8.92
CA LYS A 89 8.15 -8.54 -8.15
C LYS A 89 6.98 -8.60 -7.18
N GLU A 90 6.66 -7.47 -6.57
CA GLU A 90 5.47 -7.27 -5.75
C GLU A 90 4.20 -7.31 -6.59
#